data_AF-A0A3D5PR30-F1
#
_entry.id   AF-A0A3D5PR30-F1
#
_cell.length_a   1.000
_cell.length_b   1.000
_cell.length_c   1.000
_cell.angle_alpha   90.00
_cell.angle_beta   90.00
_cell.angle_gamma   90.00
#
_symmetry.space_group_name_H-M   'P 1'
#
loop_
_entity.id
_entity.type
_entity.pdbx_description
1 polymer ?
#
loop_
_entity_poly.entity_id
_entity_poly.type
_entity_poly.pdbx_seq_one_letter_code
_entity_poly.pdbx_strand_id
1 'polypeptide(L)' 'MSVSKTPHLAQPVDKPILVERLVYILALFLVLLGLVNVTPAIPGWDALWKDLTGNEFFRIRRFPTEWLFPITFFW' A
#
# COMPACT_ATOMS: atom_id res chain seq x y z
N MET A 1 -36.38 -28.57 -38.88
CA MET A 1 -34.92 -28.33 -38.98
C MET A 1 -34.55 -27.40 -37.82
N SER A 2 -34.22 -27.97 -36.65
CA SER A 2 -33.90 -27.18 -35.45
C SER A 2 -32.39 -27.26 -35.23
N VAL A 3 -31.70 -26.17 -35.51
CA VAL A 3 -30.25 -26.03 -35.29
C VAL A 3 -30.04 -25.84 -33.79
N SER A 4 -29.51 -26.86 -33.12
CA SER A 4 -29.10 -26.75 -31.71
C SER A 4 -27.88 -25.83 -31.62
N LYS A 5 -28.11 -24.61 -31.14
CA LYS A 5 -27.04 -23.65 -30.85
C LYS A 5 -26.18 -24.24 -29.72
N THR A 6 -24.99 -24.71 -30.07
CA THR A 6 -24.00 -25.23 -29.12
C THR A 6 -23.60 -24.10 -28.18
N PRO A 7 -23.69 -24.25 -26.85
CA PRO A 7 -23.11 -23.26 -25.96
C PRO A 7 -21.59 -23.38 -26.10
N HIS A 8 -20.93 -22.35 -26.61
CA HIS A 8 -19.48 -22.25 -26.50
C HIS A 8 -19.16 -22.29 -25.01
N LEU A 9 -18.66 -23.44 -24.55
CA LEU A 9 -18.24 -23.66 -23.19
C LEU A 9 -17.15 -22.64 -22.90
N ALA A 10 -17.48 -21.61 -22.11
CA ALA A 10 -16.51 -20.66 -21.62
C ALA A 10 -15.43 -21.47 -20.90
N GLN A 11 -14.22 -21.48 -21.46
CA GLN A 11 -13.11 -22.21 -20.87
C GLN A 11 -12.92 -21.72 -19.43
N PRO A 12 -12.78 -22.61 -18.44
CA PRO A 12 -12.49 -22.19 -17.08
C PRO A 12 -11.15 -21.46 -17.12
N VAL A 13 -11.20 -20.15 -16.93
CA VAL A 13 -9.98 -19.34 -16.77
C VAL A 13 -9.43 -19.71 -15.41
N ASP A 14 -8.43 -20.60 -15.39
CA ASP A 14 -7.65 -20.93 -14.21
C ASP A 14 -6.90 -19.66 -13.78
N LYS A 15 -7.56 -18.86 -12.93
CA LYS A 15 -6.94 -17.69 -12.34
C LYS A 15 -5.82 -18.17 -11.41
N PRO A 16 -4.59 -17.70 -11.59
CA PRO A 16 -3.53 -17.99 -10.64
C PRO A 16 -3.85 -17.31 -9.30
N ILE A 17 -4.44 -18.08 -8.39
CA ILE A 17 -4.82 -17.71 -7.00
C ILE A 17 -3.69 -17.01 -6.25
N LEU A 18 -2.43 -17.34 -6.55
CA LEU A 18 -1.26 -16.71 -5.94
C LEU A 18 -1.11 -15.24 -6.38
N VAL A 19 -1.28 -14.95 -7.67
CA VAL A 19 -1.14 -13.60 -8.23
C VAL A 19 -2.25 -12.70 -7.70
N GLU A 20 -3.48 -13.19 -7.66
CA GLU A 20 -4.62 -12.45 -7.10
C GLU A 20 -4.37 -12.09 -5.63
N ARG A 21 -3.89 -13.05 -4.83
CA ARG A 21 -3.54 -12.81 -3.42
C ARG A 21 -2.41 -11.80 -3.25
N LEU A 22 -1.36 -11.87 -4.07
CA LEU A 22 -0.27 -10.89 -4.05
C LEU A 22 -0.76 -9.48 -4.39
N VAL A 23 -1.61 -9.35 -5.42
CA VAL A 23 -2.17 -8.06 -5.82
C VAL A 23 -3.02 -7.46 -4.70
N TYR A 24 -3.83 -8.25 -4.01
CA TYR A 24 -4.61 -7.76 -2.86
C TYR A 24 -3.72 -7.32 -1.69
N ILE A 25 -2.67 -8.09 -1.37
CA ILE A 25 -1.72 -7.71 -0.31
C ILE A 25 -0.99 -6.42 -0.68
N LEU A 26 -0.55 -6.30 -1.94
CA LEU A 26 0.13 -5.10 -2.43
C LEU A 26 -0.80 -3.89 -2.41
N ALA A 27 -2.05 -4.04 -2.85
CA ALA A 27 -3.05 -2.98 -2.82
C ALA A 27 -3.31 -2.51 -1.38
N LEU A 28 -3.46 -3.44 -0.44
CA LEU A 28 -3.64 -3.12 0.98
C LEU A 28 -2.42 -2.36 1.53
N PHE A 29 -1.20 -2.81 1.20
CA PHE A 29 0.02 -2.12 1.60
C PHE A 29 0.10 -0.69 1.07
N LEU A 30 -0.19 -0.50 -0.22
CA LEU A 30 -0.18 0.83 -0.84
C LEU A 30 -1.21 1.76 -0.20
N VAL A 31 -2.39 1.25 0.14
CA VAL A 31 -3.42 2.02 0.87
C VAL A 31 -2.94 2.38 2.27
N LEU A 32 -2.40 1.44 3.03
CA LEU A 32 -1.88 1.71 4.37
C LEU A 32 -0.74 2.72 4.35
N LEU A 33 0.19 2.61 3.39
CA LEU A 33 1.27 3.57 3.19
C LEU A 33 0.72 4.95 2.81
N GLY A 34 -0.26 5.02 1.91
CA GLY A 34 -0.96 6.26 1.57
C GLY A 34 -1.63 6.90 2.79
N LEU A 35 -2.32 6.10 3.61
CA LEU A 35 -2.98 6.53 4.84
C LEU A 35 -2.00 7.06 5.88
N VAL A 36 -0.88 6.37 6.10
CA VAL A 36 0.21 6.82 6.99
C VAL A 36 0.85 8.10 6.46
N ASN A 37 1.01 8.24 5.14
CA ASN A 37 1.58 9.43 4.53
C ASN A 37 0.69 10.67 4.68
N VAL A 38 -0.65 10.50 4.62
CA VAL A 38 -1.60 11.62 4.76
C VAL A 38 -2.03 11.88 6.20
N THR A 39 -1.79 10.96 7.13
CA THR A 39 -2.11 11.20 8.54
C THR A 39 -1.06 12.14 9.14
N PRO A 40 -1.48 13.30 9.70
CA PRO A 40 -0.57 14.10 10.50
C PRO A 40 -0.14 13.28 11.72
N ALA A 41 1.11 13.45 12.15
CA ALA A 41 1.73 12.65 13.21
C ALA A 41 0.78 12.40 14.39
N ILE A 42 0.44 11.13 14.62
CA ILE A 42 -0.45 10.72 15.71
C ILE A 42 0.29 11.03 17.02
N PRO A 43 -0.23 11.93 17.88
CA PRO A 43 0.41 12.24 19.15
C PRO A 43 0.48 10.98 20.02
N GLY A 44 1.69 10.62 20.50
CA GLY A 44 1.94 9.39 21.26
C GLY A 44 2.48 8.21 20.45
N TRP A 45 2.51 8.30 19.12
CA TRP A 45 3.12 7.27 18.25
C TRP A 45 4.63 7.12 18.50
N ASP A 46 5.34 8.25 18.65
CA ASP A 46 6.75 8.26 19.03
C ASP A 46 6.99 7.57 20.38
N ALA A 47 6.04 7.68 21.33
CA ALA A 47 6.16 7.05 22.63
C ALA A 47 5.97 5.52 22.54
N LEU A 48 5.04 5.05 21.72
CA LEU A 48 4.85 3.61 21.47
C LEU A 48 6.08 2.97 20.81
N TRP A 49 6.68 3.63 19.82
CA TRP A 49 7.92 3.13 19.19
C TRP A 49 9.13 3.22 20.11
N LYS A 50 9.22 4.26 20.94
CA LYS A 50 10.26 4.35 21.98
C LYS A 50 10.15 3.22 22.99
N ASP A 51 8.93 2.90 23.42
CA ASP A 51 8.68 1.84 24.41
C ASP A 51 8.92 0.45 23.80
N LEU A 52 8.54 0.23 22.53
CA LEU A 52 8.80 -1.03 21.83
C LEU A 52 10.27 -1.27 21.49
N THR A 53 11.02 -0.22 21.14
CA THR A 53 12.37 -0.34 20.55
C THR A 53 13.48 -0.01 21.56
N GLY A 54 13.16 0.59 22.71
CA GLY A 54 14.12 0.98 23.75
C GLY A 54 15.14 2.05 23.35
N ASN A 55 14.99 2.65 22.16
CA ASN A 55 15.94 3.59 21.58
C ASN A 55 15.37 5.02 21.58
N GLU A 56 15.88 5.86 22.48
CA GLU A 56 15.41 7.24 22.69
C GLU A 56 15.61 8.18 21.48
N PHE A 57 16.48 7.79 20.55
CA PHE A 57 16.85 8.60 19.38
C PHE A 57 15.98 8.37 18.14
N PHE A 58 15.07 7.39 18.15
CA PHE A 58 14.16 7.16 17.03
C PHE A 58 12.98 8.13 17.08
N ARG A 59 13.25 9.43 16.83
CA ARG A 59 12.20 10.36 16.43
C ARG A 59 11.83 10.01 15.00
N ILE A 60 10.58 9.60 14.77
CA ILE A 60 9.99 9.61 13.43
C ILE A 60 9.80 11.08 13.08
N ARG A 61 10.90 11.78 12.76
CA ARG A 61 10.81 13.14 12.23
C ARG A 61 10.19 13.03 10.86
N ARG A 62 9.21 13.90 10.61
CA ARG A 62 8.59 14.12 9.31
C ARG A 62 9.68 14.07 8.23
N PHE A 63 9.45 13.29 7.17
CA PHE A 63 10.30 13.38 5.98
C PHE A 63 10.35 14.85 5.56
N PRO A 64 11.54 15.46 5.49
CA PRO A 64 11.64 16.84 5.03
C PRO A 64 11.03 16.92 3.63
N THR A 65 10.13 17.89 3.41
CA THR A 65 9.48 18.12 2.11
C THR A 65 10.47 18.33 0.97
N GLU A 66 11.72 18.65 1.29
CA GLU A 66 12.84 18.77 0.36
C GLU A 66 13.09 17.47 -0.44
N TRP A 67 12.82 16.30 0.13
CA TRP A 67 12.97 15.02 -0.58
C TRP A 67 11.83 14.77 -1.58
N LEU A 68 10.63 15.29 -1.28
CA LEU A 68 9.46 15.12 -2.15
C LEU A 68 9.40 16.19 -3.25
N PHE A 69 9.95 17.38 -3.02
CA PHE A 69 9.98 18.49 -3.97
C PHE A 69 11.36 19.17 -4.01
N PRO A 70 12.42 18.52 -4.51
CA PRO A 70 13.74 19.12 -4.56
C PRO A 70 13.77 20.41 -5.40
N ILE A 71 12.97 20.46 -6.48
CA ILE A 71 12.95 21.58 -7.44
C ILE A 71 12.45 22.90 -6.80
N THR A 72 11.56 22.86 -5.80
CA THR A 72 10.99 24.08 -5.20
C THR A 72 11.93 24.82 -4.25
N PHE A 73 13.11 24.25 -3.96
CA PHE A 73 14.11 24.84 -3.06
C PHE A 73 15.41 25.27 -3.78
N PHE A 74 15.51 25.05 -5.10
CA PHE A 74 16.57 25.60 -5.95
C PHE A 74 16.08 26.92 -6.58
N TRP A 75 16.12 28.04 -5.84
CA TRP A 75 15.96 29.39 -6.37
C TRP A 75 17.12 30.26 -5.88
#